data_AF-A0A7L2II25-F1
#
_entry.id   AF-A0A7L2II25-F1
#
_cell.length_a   1.000
_cell.length_b   1.000
_cell.length_c   1.000
_cell.angle_alpha   90.00
_cell.angle_beta   90.00
_cell.angle_gamma   90.00
#
_symmetry.space_group_name_H-M   'P 1'
#
loop_
_entity.id
_entity.type
_entity.pdbx_description
1 polymer ?
#
loop_
_entity_poly.entity_id
_entity_poly.type
_entity_poly.pdbx_seq_one_letter_code
_entity_poly.pdbx_strand_id
1 'polypeptide(L)'
;FNLSPADPDGKSDPYIVLRLGNTEIKDRENYIPKQLNPIFGRSFEIQATFPKDSLLTVRIYDHDFVGTDDLIGETKIDLENRFYSRHRATCGLQSQYEIEGYNAWRDATKPSEILAKLCKDYRISGPFMRPGEIQVGTKVFKGQTVFTEDENEEPTESYEHLSLKVLRAWEEIPGAGYKLVPEHIETRPLYHKDKPGMEQGRVQMWVDMFPNDMPLPGPPVDISPRKPKGYELRVIIWNTQDVILEDENIFTGQKSSDIYVKGWMKGLEDDKQETDVHYNSLTGEGNFNWRFVFPFHYLPAEKQMVVSKRENIFSLEKTERKIPVELVLQVWDFERLSSDDFLGKYAMDL
;
A
#
# COMPACT_ATOMS: atom_id res chain seq x y z
N PHE A 1 -8.32 5.02 7.86
CA PHE A 1 -7.75 4.18 8.92
C PHE A 1 -8.32 4.59 10.27
N ASN A 2 -8.36 3.65 11.21
CA ASN A 2 -9.04 3.77 12.51
C ASN A 2 -10.48 4.26 12.39
N LEU A 3 -11.23 3.73 11.40
CA LEU A 3 -12.64 4.06 11.26
C LEU A 3 -13.41 3.57 12.50
N SER A 4 -14.42 4.32 12.89
CA SER A 4 -15.36 3.88 13.93
C SER A 4 -16.19 2.72 13.39
N PRO A 5 -16.35 1.62 14.17
CA PRO A 5 -17.26 0.54 13.81
C PRO A 5 -18.69 1.05 13.62
N ALA A 6 -19.38 0.48 12.64
CA ALA A 6 -20.79 0.74 12.37
C ALA A 6 -21.61 -0.57 12.35
N ASP A 7 -20.96 -1.71 12.07
CA ASP A 7 -21.60 -3.03 12.10
C ASP A 7 -21.62 -3.70 13.49
N PRO A 8 -22.58 -4.62 13.75
CA PRO A 8 -22.67 -5.41 14.99
C PRO A 8 -21.45 -6.30 15.28
N ASP A 9 -20.67 -6.68 14.25
CA ASP A 9 -19.45 -7.47 14.40
C ASP A 9 -18.24 -6.62 14.82
N GLY A 10 -18.43 -5.32 15.02
CA GLY A 10 -17.39 -4.36 15.37
C GLY A 10 -16.52 -3.97 14.18
N LYS A 11 -16.99 -4.16 12.95
CA LYS A 11 -16.36 -3.72 11.70
C LYS A 11 -17.23 -2.67 10.99
N SER A 12 -16.87 -2.44 9.74
CA SER A 12 -17.53 -1.59 8.77
C SER A 12 -17.21 -2.12 7.38
N ASP A 13 -18.10 -1.86 6.44
CA ASP A 13 -18.00 -2.08 5.00
C ASP A 13 -17.81 -0.71 4.28
N PRO A 14 -16.70 0.01 4.51
CA PRO A 14 -16.59 1.40 4.11
C PRO A 14 -16.52 1.63 2.59
N TYR A 15 -17.13 2.72 2.13
CA TYR A 15 -16.97 3.28 0.77
C TYR A 15 -16.90 4.82 0.77
N ILE A 16 -16.38 5.40 -0.32
CA ILE A 16 -16.18 6.84 -0.46
C ILE A 16 -17.37 7.51 -1.13
N VAL A 17 -17.77 8.67 -0.61
CA VAL A 17 -18.65 9.62 -1.29
C VAL A 17 -17.97 10.99 -1.37
N LEU A 18 -17.84 11.53 -2.57
CA LEU A 18 -17.30 12.87 -2.82
C LEU A 18 -18.42 13.80 -3.26
N ARG A 19 -18.42 15.03 -2.75
CA ARG A 19 -19.34 16.08 -3.19
C ARG A 19 -18.60 17.40 -3.38
N LEU A 20 -18.79 18.00 -4.55
CA LEU A 20 -18.27 19.31 -4.90
C LEU A 20 -19.31 20.06 -5.73
N GLY A 21 -19.81 21.19 -5.21
CA GLY A 21 -20.92 21.90 -5.84
C GLY A 21 -22.16 21.02 -6.02
N ASN A 22 -22.58 20.86 -7.28
CA ASN A 22 -23.70 20.00 -7.68
C ASN A 22 -23.28 18.58 -8.05
N THR A 23 -21.98 18.29 -8.11
CA THR A 23 -21.46 16.97 -8.47
C THR A 23 -21.32 16.12 -7.22
N GLU A 24 -21.88 14.91 -7.26
CA GLU A 24 -21.73 13.89 -6.23
C GLU A 24 -21.29 12.57 -6.88
N ILE A 25 -20.21 11.99 -6.37
CA ILE A 25 -19.70 10.69 -6.78
C ILE A 25 -19.87 9.75 -5.59
N LYS A 26 -20.60 8.65 -5.79
CA LYS A 26 -20.80 7.59 -4.80
C LYS A 26 -20.09 6.33 -5.26
N ASP A 27 -19.05 5.94 -4.57
CA ASP A 27 -18.26 4.75 -4.89
C ASP A 27 -18.79 3.49 -4.18
N ARG A 28 -20.13 3.41 -4.03
CA ARG A 28 -20.81 2.40 -3.20
C ARG A 28 -20.51 0.97 -3.64
N GLU A 29 -20.43 0.72 -4.95
CA GLU A 29 -20.13 -0.61 -5.50
C GLU A 29 -18.70 -1.10 -5.21
N ASN A 30 -17.81 -0.20 -4.78
CA ASN A 30 -16.42 -0.51 -4.44
C ASN A 30 -16.17 -0.42 -2.92
N TYR A 31 -17.18 -0.78 -2.11
CA TYR A 31 -17.00 -0.91 -0.67
C TYR A 31 -15.96 -2.00 -0.32
N ILE A 32 -15.31 -1.84 0.82
CA ILE A 32 -14.30 -2.79 1.30
C ILE A 32 -14.87 -3.52 2.51
N PRO A 33 -15.13 -4.83 2.44
CA PRO A 33 -15.86 -5.51 3.49
C PRO A 33 -15.04 -5.70 4.77
N LYS A 34 -15.70 -5.57 5.91
CA LYS A 34 -15.25 -5.89 7.27
C LYS A 34 -13.89 -5.27 7.65
N GLN A 35 -13.69 -3.99 7.30
CA GLN A 35 -12.40 -3.33 7.40
C GLN A 35 -12.47 -1.93 8.02
N LEU A 36 -11.81 -1.73 9.17
CA LEU A 36 -11.66 -0.41 9.82
C LEU A 36 -10.46 0.39 9.29
N ASN A 37 -9.57 -0.27 8.54
CA ASN A 37 -8.39 0.32 7.91
C ASN A 37 -8.39 0.09 6.40
N PRO A 38 -9.42 0.55 5.66
CA PRO A 38 -9.54 0.29 4.24
C PRO A 38 -8.45 1.03 3.45
N ILE A 39 -7.92 0.35 2.44
CA ILE A 39 -7.14 0.98 1.37
C ILE A 39 -8.03 1.01 0.14
N PHE A 40 -8.70 2.14 -0.09
CA PHE A 40 -9.58 2.30 -1.25
C PHE A 40 -8.78 2.25 -2.57
N GLY A 41 -7.65 2.96 -2.62
CA GLY A 41 -6.81 3.05 -3.82
C GLY A 41 -7.56 3.58 -5.05
N ARG A 42 -8.35 4.64 -4.85
CA ARG A 42 -9.24 5.24 -5.86
C ARG A 42 -8.77 6.65 -6.19
N SER A 43 -8.82 6.99 -7.47
CA SER A 43 -8.64 8.35 -7.96
C SER A 43 -9.94 8.82 -8.60
N PHE A 44 -10.30 10.08 -8.36
CA PHE A 44 -11.53 10.69 -8.85
C PHE A 44 -11.22 12.04 -9.49
N GLU A 45 -11.90 12.34 -10.59
CA GLU A 45 -11.79 13.61 -11.28
C GLU A 45 -13.12 14.36 -11.19
N ILE A 46 -13.06 15.63 -10.77
CA ILE A 46 -14.24 16.49 -10.65
C ILE A 46 -13.87 17.88 -11.18
N GLN A 47 -14.65 18.40 -12.13
CA GLN A 47 -14.54 19.78 -12.58
C GLN A 47 -15.16 20.73 -11.55
N ALA A 48 -14.47 21.84 -11.29
CA ALA A 48 -14.87 22.86 -10.32
C ALA A 48 -14.87 24.25 -10.95
N THR A 49 -15.85 25.08 -10.61
CA THR A 49 -15.90 26.50 -10.96
C THR A 49 -15.87 27.37 -9.70
N PHE A 50 -14.78 28.10 -9.46
CA PHE A 50 -14.69 29.03 -8.33
C PHE A 50 -15.35 30.38 -8.65
N PRO A 51 -15.98 31.05 -7.65
CA PRO A 51 -16.06 30.68 -6.23
C PRO A 51 -17.21 29.70 -5.89
N LYS A 52 -18.03 29.30 -6.88
CA LYS A 52 -19.24 28.52 -6.66
C LYS A 52 -18.97 27.14 -6.03
N ASP A 53 -17.96 26.45 -6.52
CA ASP A 53 -17.62 25.08 -6.14
C ASP A 53 -16.39 25.04 -5.23
N SER A 54 -16.38 25.79 -4.12
CA SER A 54 -15.19 25.98 -3.28
C SER A 54 -14.91 24.84 -2.30
N LEU A 55 -15.93 24.14 -1.78
CA LEU A 55 -15.78 23.21 -0.67
C LEU A 55 -15.96 21.74 -1.11
N LEU A 56 -14.86 21.01 -1.22
CA LEU A 56 -14.89 19.56 -1.43
C LEU A 56 -15.25 18.87 -0.12
N THR A 57 -16.34 18.12 -0.13
CA THR A 57 -16.74 17.27 0.99
C THR A 57 -16.40 15.82 0.68
N VAL A 58 -15.65 15.20 1.58
CA VAL A 58 -15.29 13.77 1.53
C VAL A 58 -16.01 13.07 2.66
N ARG A 59 -16.79 12.05 2.34
CA ARG A 59 -17.56 11.23 3.29
C ARG A 59 -17.17 9.79 3.16
N ILE A 60 -17.08 9.11 4.29
CA ILE A 60 -16.98 7.66 4.35
C ILE A 60 -18.30 7.15 4.92
N TYR A 61 -18.94 6.28 4.16
CA TYR A 61 -20.16 5.58 4.54
C TYR A 61 -19.86 4.11 4.78
N ASP A 62 -20.71 3.47 5.56
CA ASP A 62 -20.79 2.04 5.79
C ASP A 62 -21.82 1.44 4.85
N HIS A 63 -21.47 0.39 4.11
CA HIS A 63 -22.38 -0.27 3.19
C HIS A 63 -23.25 -1.29 3.92
N ASP A 64 -24.56 -1.03 4.00
CA ASP A 64 -25.50 -1.99 4.59
C ASP A 64 -26.14 -2.88 3.52
N PHE A 65 -26.18 -4.19 3.79
CA PHE A 65 -26.94 -5.13 2.95
C PHE A 65 -28.45 -4.90 3.02
N VAL A 66 -28.94 -4.44 4.17
CA VAL A 66 -30.36 -4.19 4.43
C VAL A 66 -30.50 -2.88 5.17
N GLY A 67 -31.22 -1.92 4.57
CA GLY A 67 -31.47 -0.62 5.18
C GLY A 67 -30.81 0.52 4.40
N THR A 68 -30.44 1.57 5.12
CA THR A 68 -29.78 2.76 4.59
C THR A 68 -28.36 2.81 5.11
N ASP A 69 -27.41 2.95 4.19
CA ASP A 69 -25.98 3.09 4.50
C ASP A 69 -25.71 4.18 5.56
N ASP A 70 -24.97 3.81 6.60
CA ASP A 70 -24.63 4.70 7.72
C ASP A 70 -23.44 5.61 7.40
N LEU A 71 -23.54 6.90 7.75
CA LEU A 71 -22.40 7.81 7.63
C LEU A 71 -21.40 7.51 8.77
N ILE A 72 -20.19 7.08 8.44
CA ILE A 72 -19.10 6.94 9.42
C ILE A 72 -18.56 8.33 9.78
N GLY A 73 -18.27 9.17 8.78
CA GLY A 73 -17.87 10.55 9.03
C GLY A 73 -17.54 11.36 7.77
N GLU A 74 -17.43 12.68 7.95
CA GLU A 74 -17.10 13.64 6.89
C GLU A 74 -15.89 14.51 7.22
N THR A 75 -15.18 14.94 6.18
CA THR A 75 -14.20 16.03 6.23
C THR A 75 -14.43 16.97 5.04
N LYS A 76 -13.97 18.21 5.17
CA LYS A 76 -14.14 19.24 4.14
C LYS A 76 -12.81 19.91 3.82
N ILE A 77 -12.61 20.25 2.55
CA ILE A 77 -11.41 20.87 2.00
C ILE A 77 -11.84 22.10 1.21
N ASP A 78 -11.33 23.27 1.60
CA ASP A 78 -11.52 24.51 0.86
C ASP A 78 -10.54 24.55 -0.32
N LEU A 79 -11.04 24.22 -1.51
CA LEU A 79 -10.29 24.19 -2.74
C LEU A 79 -10.02 25.59 -3.29
N GLU A 80 -10.88 26.57 -3.00
CA GLU A 80 -10.72 27.94 -3.46
C GLU A 80 -9.54 28.62 -2.78
N ASN A 81 -9.48 28.56 -1.45
CA ASN A 81 -8.35 29.07 -0.67
C ASN A 81 -7.03 28.37 -1.07
N ARG A 82 -7.11 27.06 -1.36
CA ARG A 82 -5.96 26.29 -1.82
C ARG A 82 -5.48 26.74 -3.20
N PHE A 83 -6.41 26.98 -4.12
CA PHE A 83 -6.11 27.38 -5.50
C PHE A 83 -5.47 28.76 -5.57
N TYR A 84 -5.99 29.73 -4.81
CA TYR A 84 -5.46 31.10 -4.75
C TYR A 84 -4.30 31.29 -3.77
N SER A 85 -3.86 30.22 -3.10
CA SER A 85 -2.72 30.28 -2.20
C SER A 85 -1.43 30.60 -2.95
N ARG A 86 -0.69 31.61 -2.47
CA ARG A 86 0.67 31.93 -2.95
C ARG A 86 1.65 30.76 -2.86
N HIS A 87 1.37 29.77 -2.00
CA HIS A 87 2.21 28.59 -1.80
C HIS A 87 2.09 27.56 -2.94
N ARG A 88 1.27 27.83 -3.98
CA ARG A 88 1.03 26.90 -5.11
C ARG A 88 0.57 25.53 -4.62
N ALA A 89 -0.46 25.51 -3.78
CA ALA A 89 -1.01 24.28 -3.22
C ALA A 89 -1.87 23.48 -4.22
N THR A 90 -1.74 23.74 -5.53
CA THR A 90 -2.53 23.13 -6.60
C THR A 90 -2.04 21.75 -6.98
N CYS A 91 -0.75 21.57 -7.24
CA CYS A 91 -0.11 20.27 -7.47
C CYS A 91 1.26 20.30 -6.77
N GLY A 92 1.50 19.34 -5.89
CA GLY A 92 2.67 19.36 -5.01
C GLY A 92 3.98 19.12 -5.76
N LEU A 93 5.03 19.87 -5.38
CA LEU A 93 6.36 19.70 -5.98
C LEU A 93 7.00 18.38 -5.56
N GLN A 94 7.24 17.49 -6.52
CA GLN A 94 7.93 16.21 -6.30
C GLN A 94 9.36 16.42 -5.78
N SER A 95 9.94 15.37 -5.18
CA SER A 95 11.32 15.41 -4.67
C SER A 95 12.35 15.38 -5.81
N GLN A 96 12.01 14.71 -6.90
CA GLN A 96 12.80 14.50 -8.10
C GLN A 96 11.92 14.69 -9.33
N TYR A 97 12.54 15.00 -10.46
CA TYR A 97 11.86 15.12 -11.74
C TYR A 97 12.12 13.84 -12.52
N GLU A 98 11.07 13.07 -12.80
CA GLU A 98 11.13 11.85 -13.60
C GLU A 98 10.09 11.96 -14.71
N ILE A 99 10.39 11.46 -15.91
CA ILE A 99 9.41 11.44 -17.01
C ILE A 99 8.56 10.17 -17.01
N GLU A 100 9.06 9.10 -16.41
CA GLU A 100 8.45 7.77 -16.42
C GLU A 100 8.49 7.10 -15.04
N GLY A 101 7.77 5.98 -14.93
CA GLY A 101 7.71 5.18 -13.72
C GLY A 101 6.76 5.74 -12.66
N TYR A 102 6.85 5.16 -11.46
CA TYR A 102 5.91 5.45 -10.37
C TYR A 102 6.09 6.86 -9.76
N ASN A 103 7.20 7.53 -10.05
CA ASN A 103 7.50 8.89 -9.62
C ASN A 103 7.38 9.91 -10.76
N ALA A 104 6.80 9.54 -11.90
CA ALA A 104 6.66 10.41 -13.07
C ALA A 104 6.04 11.76 -12.70
N TRP A 105 6.54 12.82 -13.32
CA TRP A 105 6.11 14.20 -13.10
C TRP A 105 4.60 14.35 -13.29
N ARG A 106 3.91 14.84 -12.26
CA ARG A 106 2.44 14.87 -12.20
C ARG A 106 1.83 16.18 -12.69
N ASP A 107 2.63 17.24 -12.70
CA ASP A 107 2.14 18.56 -13.09
C ASP A 107 2.05 18.67 -14.61
N ALA A 108 1.00 19.34 -15.11
CA ALA A 108 0.85 19.61 -16.53
C ALA A 108 1.93 20.56 -17.08
N THR A 109 2.57 21.33 -16.19
CA THR A 109 3.61 22.31 -16.54
C THR A 109 4.97 21.81 -16.08
N LYS A 110 6.01 22.01 -16.89
CA LYS A 110 7.38 21.61 -16.52
C LYS A 110 7.93 22.46 -15.36
N PRO A 111 8.84 21.94 -14.52
CA PRO A 111 9.50 22.73 -13.48
C PRO A 111 10.09 24.06 -13.97
N SER A 112 10.74 24.07 -15.14
CA SER A 112 11.35 25.27 -15.74
C SER A 112 10.30 26.34 -16.08
N GLU A 113 9.17 25.93 -16.64
CA GLU A 113 8.04 26.78 -16.99
C GLU A 113 7.33 27.34 -15.75
N ILE A 114 7.13 26.50 -14.71
CA ILE A 114 6.59 26.95 -13.42
C ILE A 114 7.50 28.01 -12.81
N LEU A 115 8.81 27.78 -12.83
CA LEU A 115 9.80 28.72 -12.29
C LEU A 115 9.77 30.05 -13.07
N ALA A 116 9.75 30.00 -14.40
CA ALA A 116 9.66 31.19 -15.24
C ALA A 116 8.37 31.99 -14.98
N LYS A 117 7.23 31.31 -14.83
CA LYS A 117 5.96 31.94 -14.49
C LYS A 117 6.00 32.63 -13.13
N LEU A 118 6.51 31.97 -12.09
CA LEU A 118 6.64 32.57 -10.76
C LEU A 118 7.57 33.79 -10.77
N CYS A 119 8.71 33.73 -11.45
CA CYS A 119 9.58 34.90 -11.58
C CYS A 119 8.85 36.07 -12.25
N LYS A 120 8.09 35.80 -13.32
CA LYS A 120 7.27 36.83 -14.00
C LYS A 120 6.20 37.42 -13.09
N ASP A 121 5.40 36.57 -12.45
CA ASP A 121 4.25 36.98 -11.63
C ASP A 121 4.70 37.84 -10.42
N TYR A 122 5.84 37.50 -9.82
CA TYR A 122 6.42 38.23 -8.68
C TYR A 122 7.46 39.29 -9.07
N ARG A 123 7.65 39.53 -10.38
CA ARG A 123 8.62 40.52 -10.91
C ARG A 123 10.05 40.29 -10.40
N ILE A 124 10.44 39.03 -10.23
CA ILE A 124 11.80 38.62 -9.86
C ILE A 124 12.60 38.44 -11.15
N SER A 125 13.81 39.00 -11.21
CA SER A 125 14.69 38.89 -12.38
C SER A 125 15.11 37.43 -12.63
N GLY A 126 15.09 36.98 -13.89
CA GLY A 126 15.36 35.58 -14.27
C GLY A 126 14.08 34.76 -14.51
N PRO A 127 14.16 33.41 -14.54
CA PRO A 127 15.36 32.59 -14.35
C PRO A 127 16.33 32.71 -15.53
N PHE A 128 17.61 32.93 -15.25
CA PHE A 128 18.66 32.86 -16.27
C PHE A 128 19.31 31.47 -16.20
N MET A 129 19.10 30.67 -17.23
CA MET A 129 19.55 29.28 -17.32
C MET A 129 20.86 29.20 -18.10
N ARG A 130 21.85 28.50 -17.54
CA ARG A 130 23.15 28.22 -18.17
C ARG A 130 23.58 26.79 -17.80
N PRO A 131 24.42 26.13 -18.60
CA PRO A 131 24.92 24.80 -18.25
C PRO A 131 25.49 24.77 -16.81
N GLY A 132 24.90 23.94 -15.96
CA GLY A 132 25.31 23.76 -14.56
C GLY A 132 24.70 24.74 -13.54
N GLU A 133 23.97 25.78 -13.96
CA GLU A 133 23.42 26.79 -13.05
C GLU A 133 22.12 27.48 -13.51
N ILE A 134 21.29 27.85 -12.53
CA ILE A 134 20.12 28.72 -12.71
C ILE A 134 20.25 29.89 -11.75
N GLN A 135 20.19 31.12 -12.28
CA GLN A 135 20.17 32.35 -11.49
C GLN A 135 18.74 32.91 -11.40
N VAL A 136 18.28 33.18 -10.18
CA VAL A 136 17.01 33.85 -9.90
C VAL A 136 17.26 35.02 -8.94
N GLY A 137 16.94 36.24 -9.39
CA GLY A 137 17.33 37.47 -8.72
C GLY A 137 18.84 37.54 -8.56
N THR A 138 19.29 37.64 -7.31
CA THR A 138 20.72 37.64 -6.93
C THR A 138 21.23 36.26 -6.50
N LYS A 139 20.38 35.23 -6.45
CA LYS A 139 20.72 33.89 -5.99
C LYS A 139 21.07 33.00 -7.17
N VAL A 140 22.17 32.24 -7.05
CA VAL A 140 22.62 31.28 -8.05
C VAL A 140 22.50 29.87 -7.47
N PHE A 141 21.83 28.99 -8.21
CA PHE A 141 21.66 27.59 -7.86
C PHE A 141 22.46 26.73 -8.83
N LYS A 142 23.31 25.85 -8.30
CA LYS A 142 24.13 24.92 -9.09
C LYS A 142 23.56 23.50 -9.05
N GLY A 143 23.71 22.79 -10.16
CA GLY A 143 23.30 21.39 -10.29
C GLY A 143 23.55 20.85 -11.69
N GLN A 144 23.28 19.56 -11.89
CA GLN A 144 23.40 18.93 -13.19
C GLN A 144 22.29 19.42 -14.13
N THR A 145 22.67 19.82 -15.34
CA THR A 145 21.75 20.19 -16.42
C THR A 145 22.08 19.50 -17.74
N VAL A 146 23.09 18.63 -17.74
CA VAL A 146 23.51 17.85 -18.91
C VAL A 146 23.49 16.40 -18.48
N PHE A 147 22.76 15.59 -19.24
CA PHE A 147 22.50 14.18 -18.96
C PHE A 147 22.95 13.35 -20.16
N THR A 148 23.48 12.17 -19.89
CA THR A 148 23.91 11.21 -20.90
C THR A 148 23.24 9.89 -20.53
N GLU A 149 22.30 9.43 -21.34
CA GLU A 149 21.55 8.20 -21.06
C GLU A 149 22.42 6.96 -21.35
N ASP A 150 23.16 6.98 -22.45
CA ASP A 150 24.12 5.94 -22.84
C ASP A 150 25.46 6.53 -23.30
N GLU A 151 26.56 5.79 -23.13
CA GLU A 151 27.92 6.23 -23.54
C GLU A 151 28.05 6.58 -25.03
N ASN A 152 27.12 6.08 -25.85
CA ASN A 152 27.09 6.31 -27.30
C ASN A 152 26.13 7.43 -27.72
N GLU A 153 25.39 8.04 -26.78
CA GLU A 153 24.42 9.10 -27.07
C GLU A 153 24.99 10.49 -26.80
N GLU A 154 24.51 11.47 -27.57
CA GLU A 154 24.89 12.85 -27.36
C GLU A 154 24.32 13.37 -26.03
N PRO A 155 25.12 14.12 -25.25
CA PRO A 155 24.64 14.70 -24.00
C PRO A 155 23.44 15.62 -24.24
N THR A 156 22.33 15.34 -23.56
CA THR A 156 21.11 16.14 -23.65
C THR A 156 21.08 17.16 -22.52
N GLU A 157 20.84 18.42 -22.88
CA GLU A 157 20.68 19.50 -21.92
C GLU A 157 19.22 19.58 -21.43
N SER A 158 19.03 19.52 -20.11
CA SER A 158 17.73 19.63 -19.45
C SER A 158 17.86 20.43 -18.16
N TYR A 159 16.96 21.40 -18.00
CA TYR A 159 16.94 22.29 -16.84
C TYR A 159 15.89 21.90 -15.80
N GLU A 160 15.14 20.81 -16.02
CA GLU A 160 13.97 20.49 -15.20
C GLU A 160 14.34 20.06 -13.78
N HIS A 161 15.36 19.23 -13.63
CA HIS A 161 15.89 18.80 -12.33
C HIS A 161 16.36 19.99 -11.48
N LEU A 162 17.15 20.89 -12.09
CA LEU A 162 17.65 22.06 -11.39
C LEU A 162 16.53 23.07 -11.12
N SER A 163 15.58 23.25 -12.05
CA SER A 163 14.42 24.11 -11.85
C SER A 163 13.54 23.62 -10.70
N LEU A 164 13.30 22.31 -10.58
CA LEU A 164 12.58 21.71 -9.45
C LEU A 164 13.32 21.96 -8.13
N LYS A 165 14.65 21.82 -8.11
CA LYS A 165 15.47 22.16 -6.94
C LYS A 165 15.31 23.62 -6.55
N VAL A 166 15.29 24.54 -7.51
CA VAL A 166 15.05 25.98 -7.26
C VAL A 166 13.64 26.21 -6.70
N LEU A 167 12.61 25.58 -7.28
CA LEU A 167 11.23 25.69 -6.79
C LEU A 167 11.08 25.18 -5.34
N ARG A 168 11.76 24.08 -4.99
CA ARG A 168 11.76 23.57 -3.61
C ARG A 168 12.51 24.49 -2.65
N ALA A 169 13.44 25.29 -3.14
CA ALA A 169 14.18 26.31 -2.41
C ALA A 169 13.61 27.74 -2.61
N TRP A 170 12.35 27.87 -3.06
CA TRP A 170 11.75 29.15 -3.42
C TRP A 170 11.83 30.20 -2.31
N GLU A 171 11.74 29.77 -1.05
CA GLU A 171 11.85 30.65 0.12
C GLU A 171 13.21 31.36 0.25
N GLU A 172 14.28 30.80 -0.33
CA GLU A 172 15.62 31.38 -0.29
C GLU A 172 15.80 32.53 -1.30
N ILE A 173 14.87 32.71 -2.23
CA ILE A 173 14.96 33.72 -3.29
C ILE A 173 14.53 35.08 -2.73
N PRO A 174 15.37 36.12 -2.84
CA PRO A 174 15.00 37.47 -2.42
C PRO A 174 13.74 37.95 -3.16
N GLY A 175 12.71 38.34 -2.39
CA GLY A 175 11.42 38.78 -2.92
C GLY A 175 10.32 37.72 -2.95
N ALA A 176 10.66 36.42 -2.77
CA ALA A 176 9.67 35.36 -2.62
C ALA A 176 9.10 35.34 -1.19
N GLY A 177 9.91 34.98 -0.20
CA GLY A 177 9.56 35.05 1.23
C GLY A 177 8.55 34.01 1.73
N TYR A 178 8.34 32.91 1.01
CA TYR A 178 7.49 31.79 1.44
C TYR A 178 7.87 30.47 0.75
N LYS A 179 7.45 29.34 1.32
CA LYS A 179 7.65 27.99 0.76
C LYS A 179 6.58 27.64 -0.26
N LEU A 180 6.94 26.97 -1.34
CA LEU A 180 5.98 26.28 -2.20
C LEU A 180 5.62 24.91 -1.58
N VAL A 181 4.41 24.43 -1.86
CA VAL A 181 3.92 23.16 -1.31
C VAL A 181 4.62 21.98 -2.00
N PRO A 182 5.37 21.13 -1.27
CA PRO A 182 5.90 19.90 -1.82
C PRO A 182 4.79 18.87 -2.01
N GLU A 183 5.08 17.82 -2.78
CA GLU A 183 4.28 16.60 -2.78
C GLU A 183 4.08 16.08 -1.36
N HIS A 184 2.85 15.71 -1.04
CA HIS A 184 2.44 15.31 0.29
C HIS A 184 1.20 14.43 0.22
N ILE A 185 0.99 13.66 1.29
CA ILE A 185 -0.27 12.99 1.58
C ILE A 185 -0.89 13.71 2.77
N GLU A 186 -2.12 14.19 2.62
CA GLU A 186 -2.90 14.76 3.70
C GLU A 186 -3.54 13.66 4.52
N THR A 187 -3.43 13.75 5.84
CA THR A 187 -4.20 12.94 6.77
C THR A 187 -5.27 13.82 7.40
N ARG A 188 -6.53 13.53 7.13
CA ARG A 188 -7.66 14.36 7.58
C ARG A 188 -8.55 13.59 8.55
N PRO A 189 -8.90 14.16 9.72
CA PRO A 189 -9.89 13.56 10.61
C PRO A 189 -11.28 13.62 9.99
N LEU A 190 -12.07 12.59 10.27
CA LEU A 190 -13.47 12.46 9.91
C LEU A 190 -14.33 12.77 11.14
N TYR A 191 -15.41 13.51 10.95
CA TYR A 191 -16.34 13.87 12.02
C TYR A 191 -17.78 13.52 11.65
N HIS A 192 -18.56 13.14 12.67
CA HIS A 192 -19.99 12.91 12.53
C HIS A 192 -20.78 13.97 13.29
N LYS A 193 -21.84 14.50 12.69
CA LYS A 193 -22.63 15.59 13.29
C LYS A 193 -23.27 15.19 14.62
N ASP A 194 -23.72 13.95 14.71
CA ASP A 194 -24.38 13.42 15.90
C ASP A 194 -23.39 12.97 16.99
N LYS A 195 -22.08 13.02 16.71
CA LYS A 195 -20.99 12.72 17.66
C LYS A 195 -20.02 13.91 17.73
N PRO A 196 -20.48 15.09 18.19
CA PRO A 196 -19.69 16.32 18.15
C PRO A 196 -18.41 16.19 18.99
N GLY A 197 -17.29 16.64 18.43
CA GLY A 197 -15.99 16.60 19.09
C GLY A 197 -15.29 15.23 19.09
N MET A 198 -15.94 14.17 18.58
CA MET A 198 -15.33 12.84 18.47
C MET A 198 -14.86 12.55 17.05
N GLU A 199 -13.58 12.23 16.90
CA GLU A 199 -13.01 11.78 15.63
C GLU A 199 -13.54 10.38 15.30
N GLN A 200 -14.02 10.16 14.07
CA GLN A 200 -14.55 8.87 13.60
C GLN A 200 -13.55 8.08 12.74
N GLY A 201 -12.28 8.47 12.81
CA GLY A 201 -11.18 7.94 12.02
C GLY A 201 -10.56 9.00 11.12
N ARG A 202 -9.64 8.56 10.26
CA ARG A 202 -8.88 9.44 9.34
C ARG A 202 -8.89 8.92 7.92
N VAL A 203 -8.92 9.85 6.97
CA VAL A 203 -8.69 9.59 5.55
C VAL A 203 -7.31 10.10 5.14
N GLN A 204 -6.61 9.33 4.32
CA GLN A 204 -5.38 9.73 3.66
C GLN A 204 -5.63 9.92 2.17
N MET A 205 -5.25 11.09 1.66
CA MET A 205 -5.45 11.48 0.27
C MET A 205 -4.53 12.64 -0.09
N TRP A 206 -4.49 13.01 -1.37
CA TRP A 206 -4.02 14.32 -1.80
C TRP A 206 -5.01 14.86 -2.84
N VAL A 207 -4.90 16.15 -3.14
CA VAL A 207 -5.71 16.81 -4.16
C VAL A 207 -4.77 17.54 -5.10
N ASP A 208 -4.87 17.21 -6.38
CA ASP A 208 -4.26 17.98 -7.45
C ASP A 208 -5.34 18.81 -8.17
N MET A 209 -5.02 20.04 -8.50
CA MET A 209 -5.93 21.00 -9.15
C MET A 209 -5.23 21.59 -10.37
N PHE A 210 -5.86 21.46 -11.53
CA PHE A 210 -5.32 21.93 -12.81
C PHE A 210 -6.29 22.93 -13.43
N PRO A 211 -5.83 24.16 -13.78
CA PRO A 211 -6.65 25.10 -14.53
C PRO A 211 -7.05 24.56 -15.90
N ASN A 212 -8.30 24.76 -16.31
CA ASN A 212 -8.82 24.26 -17.58
C ASN A 212 -8.22 24.95 -18.83
N ASP A 213 -7.55 26.09 -18.65
CA ASP A 213 -6.85 26.85 -19.70
C ASP A 213 -5.39 26.42 -19.91
N MET A 214 -4.94 25.40 -19.16
CA MET A 214 -3.60 24.81 -19.26
C MET A 214 -3.66 23.47 -20.01
N PRO A 215 -2.52 22.91 -20.45
CA PRO A 215 -2.48 21.54 -20.94
C PRO A 215 -3.11 20.58 -19.92
N LEU A 216 -3.77 19.54 -20.41
CA LEU A 216 -4.31 18.50 -19.53
C LEU A 216 -3.16 17.82 -18.78
N PRO A 217 -3.32 17.51 -17.49
CA PRO A 217 -2.34 16.72 -16.76
C PRO A 217 -2.19 15.34 -17.41
N GLY A 218 -1.09 14.66 -17.07
CA GLY A 218 -0.89 13.26 -17.42
C GLY A 218 -1.97 12.34 -16.82
N PRO A 219 -1.94 11.03 -17.11
CA PRO A 219 -2.87 10.09 -16.51
C PRO A 219 -2.82 10.16 -14.98
N PRO A 220 -3.96 9.99 -14.28
CA PRO A 220 -3.97 9.92 -12.82
C PRO A 220 -3.01 8.85 -12.30
N VAL A 221 -2.36 9.13 -11.18
CA VAL A 221 -1.48 8.16 -10.52
C VAL A 221 -2.29 6.93 -10.11
N ASP A 222 -1.87 5.75 -10.58
CA ASP A 222 -2.48 4.49 -10.17
C ASP A 222 -2.05 4.15 -8.74
N ILE A 223 -3.02 4.26 -7.83
CA ILE A 223 -2.89 3.89 -6.42
C ILE A 223 -3.77 2.72 -6.03
N SER A 224 -4.25 1.97 -7.01
CA SER A 224 -5.02 0.76 -6.74
C SER A 224 -4.21 -0.22 -5.88
N PRO A 225 -4.86 -0.94 -4.93
CA PRO A 225 -4.15 -1.93 -4.13
C PRO A 225 -3.50 -2.98 -5.04
N ARG A 226 -2.25 -3.31 -4.75
CA ARG A 226 -1.54 -4.35 -5.48
C ARG A 226 -2.30 -5.67 -5.33
N LYS A 227 -2.52 -6.34 -6.46
CA LYS A 227 -3.16 -7.66 -6.46
C LYS A 227 -2.14 -8.74 -6.11
N PRO A 228 -2.49 -9.71 -5.24
CA PRO A 228 -1.59 -10.81 -4.94
C PRO A 228 -1.39 -11.67 -6.18
N LYS A 229 -0.20 -12.27 -6.28
CA LYS A 229 0.18 -13.20 -7.35
C LYS A 229 0.21 -14.62 -6.81
N GLY A 230 -0.09 -15.61 -7.64
CA GLY A 230 0.06 -17.02 -7.28
C GLY A 230 1.54 -17.40 -7.18
N TYR A 231 1.92 -18.03 -6.08
CA TYR A 231 3.24 -18.61 -5.81
C TYR A 231 3.08 -20.06 -5.35
N GLU A 232 4.15 -20.84 -5.48
CA GLU A 232 4.23 -22.19 -4.91
C GLU A 232 5.46 -22.29 -4.01
N LEU A 233 5.26 -22.73 -2.77
CA LEU A 233 6.35 -23.19 -1.91
C LEU A 233 6.48 -24.70 -2.08
N ARG A 234 7.70 -25.16 -2.41
CA ARG A 234 8.02 -26.59 -2.54
C ARG A 234 9.03 -26.96 -1.48
N VAL A 235 8.65 -27.91 -0.61
CA VAL A 235 9.50 -28.40 0.49
C VAL A 235 9.75 -29.87 0.26
N ILE A 236 11.01 -30.29 0.29
CA ILE A 236 11.39 -31.70 0.14
C ILE A 236 11.86 -32.22 1.49
N ILE A 237 11.16 -33.20 2.03
CA ILE A 237 11.54 -33.95 3.22
C ILE A 237 12.38 -35.14 2.74
N TRP A 238 13.70 -35.00 2.82
CA TRP A 238 14.61 -36.08 2.46
C TRP A 238 14.62 -37.16 3.54
N ASN A 239 15.05 -36.76 4.74
CA ASN A 239 15.23 -37.65 5.87
C ASN A 239 15.14 -36.91 7.21
N THR A 240 14.92 -37.66 8.27
CA THR A 240 15.14 -37.26 9.68
C THR A 240 16.31 -38.04 10.25
N GLN A 241 16.93 -37.51 11.30
CA GLN A 241 18.02 -38.17 12.03
C GLN A 241 17.90 -37.80 13.51
N ASP A 242 18.37 -38.69 14.39
CA ASP A 242 18.41 -38.51 15.84
C ASP A 242 17.02 -38.21 16.46
N VAL A 243 15.96 -38.77 15.86
CA VAL A 243 14.60 -38.69 16.39
C VAL A 243 14.49 -39.53 17.67
N ILE A 244 13.76 -39.00 18.66
CA ILE A 244 13.51 -39.68 19.94
C ILE A 244 12.70 -40.96 19.66
N LEU A 245 13.13 -42.08 20.28
CA LEU A 245 12.46 -43.37 20.19
C LEU A 245 11.47 -43.51 21.36
N GLU A 246 10.18 -43.44 21.07
CA GLU A 246 9.11 -43.50 22.09
C GLU A 246 8.59 -44.94 22.30
N ASP A 247 8.54 -45.77 21.25
CA ASP A 247 8.09 -47.16 21.37
C ASP A 247 9.11 -48.05 22.09
N GLU A 248 8.61 -49.00 22.88
CA GLU A 248 9.40 -50.09 23.43
C GLU A 248 8.72 -51.44 23.19
N ASN A 249 9.42 -52.35 22.51
CA ASN A 249 8.90 -53.69 22.25
C ASN A 249 8.81 -54.50 23.55
N ILE A 250 7.59 -54.89 23.94
CA ILE A 250 7.29 -55.61 25.19
C ILE A 250 8.01 -56.98 25.36
N PHE A 251 8.52 -57.57 24.27
CA PHE A 251 9.20 -58.87 24.30
C PHE A 251 10.73 -58.74 24.26
N THR A 252 11.26 -57.71 23.58
CA THR A 252 12.72 -57.55 23.38
C THR A 252 13.32 -56.36 24.14
N GLY A 253 12.51 -55.44 24.65
CA GLY A 253 12.94 -54.16 25.23
C GLY A 253 13.60 -53.22 24.23
N GLN A 254 13.51 -53.53 22.93
CA GLN A 254 14.10 -52.71 21.88
C GLN A 254 13.24 -51.47 21.65
N LYS A 255 13.89 -50.31 21.65
CA LYS A 255 13.24 -49.04 21.36
C LYS A 255 13.14 -48.76 19.86
N SER A 256 12.03 -48.17 19.43
CA SER A 256 11.77 -47.77 18.05
C SER A 256 10.87 -46.54 17.96
N SER A 257 10.64 -46.01 16.76
CA SER A 257 9.54 -45.08 16.45
C SER A 257 9.06 -45.28 15.01
N ASP A 258 7.78 -45.05 14.78
CA ASP A 258 7.08 -45.00 13.50
C ASP A 258 6.97 -43.53 13.02
N ILE A 259 8.03 -43.00 12.42
CA ILE A 259 8.22 -41.56 12.21
C ILE A 259 7.44 -41.06 10.97
N TYR A 260 6.75 -39.93 11.09
CA TYR A 260 6.25 -39.17 9.95
C TYR A 260 6.28 -37.66 10.18
N VAL A 261 6.20 -36.88 9.09
CA VAL A 261 6.33 -35.42 9.13
C VAL A 261 5.05 -34.75 8.63
N LYS A 262 4.56 -33.76 9.38
CA LYS A 262 3.46 -32.85 8.98
C LYS A 262 4.03 -31.49 8.61
N GLY A 263 3.47 -30.84 7.59
CA GLY A 263 3.85 -29.51 7.16
C GLY A 263 2.67 -28.65 6.73
N TRP A 264 2.67 -27.38 7.09
CA TRP A 264 1.65 -26.42 6.64
C TRP A 264 2.16 -24.98 6.67
N MET A 265 1.46 -24.10 5.95
CA MET A 265 1.67 -22.66 5.98
C MET A 265 0.75 -22.03 7.03
N LYS A 266 1.30 -21.18 7.90
CA LYS A 266 0.51 -20.48 8.91
C LYS A 266 -0.58 -19.63 8.26
N GLY A 267 -1.81 -19.72 8.75
CA GLY A 267 -3.03 -19.16 8.18
C GLY A 267 -3.74 -20.04 7.14
N LEU A 268 -3.06 -21.08 6.63
CA LEU A 268 -3.59 -22.11 5.73
C LEU A 268 -3.48 -23.49 6.39
N GLU A 269 -3.84 -23.58 7.68
CA GLU A 269 -3.77 -24.82 8.46
C GLU A 269 -4.63 -25.96 7.87
N ASP A 270 -5.68 -25.60 7.14
CA ASP A 270 -6.58 -26.54 6.46
C ASP A 270 -5.88 -27.25 5.28
N ASP A 271 -4.81 -26.67 4.73
CA ASP A 271 -4.01 -27.20 3.61
C ASP A 271 -2.78 -27.99 4.09
N LYS A 272 -2.79 -28.45 5.34
CA LYS A 272 -1.73 -29.26 5.94
C LYS A 272 -1.51 -30.54 5.15
N GLN A 273 -0.24 -30.86 4.92
CA GLN A 273 0.22 -32.07 4.26
C GLN A 273 1.04 -32.93 5.22
N GLU A 274 1.08 -34.23 4.96
CA GLU A 274 1.86 -35.19 5.73
C GLU A 274 2.60 -36.15 4.79
N THR A 275 3.73 -36.67 5.26
CA THR A 275 4.46 -37.74 4.59
C THR A 275 3.78 -39.09 4.81
N ASP A 276 4.28 -40.13 4.15
CA ASP A 276 4.10 -41.50 4.62
C ASP A 276 4.82 -41.73 5.97
N VAL A 277 4.52 -42.88 6.59
CA VAL A 277 5.11 -43.30 7.87
C VAL A 277 6.32 -44.19 7.60
N HIS A 278 7.45 -43.84 8.19
CA HIS A 278 8.64 -44.67 8.25
C HIS A 278 8.58 -45.57 9.48
N TYR A 279 8.18 -46.82 9.28
CA TYR A 279 7.95 -47.77 10.37
C TYR A 279 9.25 -48.31 10.99
N ASN A 280 9.23 -48.50 12.31
CA ASN A 280 10.22 -49.23 13.10
C ASN A 280 11.65 -48.68 12.96
N SER A 281 11.81 -47.37 13.08
CA SER A 281 13.13 -46.73 13.14
C SER A 281 13.83 -47.10 14.45
N LEU A 282 14.94 -47.84 14.35
CA LEU A 282 15.73 -48.26 15.52
C LEU A 282 16.82 -47.27 15.91
N THR A 283 17.13 -46.33 15.03
CA THR A 283 18.24 -45.37 15.14
C THR A 283 17.77 -43.93 15.22
N GLY A 284 16.46 -43.67 15.07
CA GLY A 284 15.89 -42.33 14.96
C GLY A 284 16.04 -41.73 13.55
N GLU A 285 16.46 -42.54 12.57
CA GLU A 285 16.52 -42.15 11.16
C GLU A 285 15.20 -42.49 10.44
N GLY A 286 14.69 -41.57 9.63
CA GLY A 286 13.53 -41.78 8.77
C GLY A 286 13.82 -41.28 7.37
N ASN A 287 13.44 -42.03 6.34
CA ASN A 287 13.71 -41.68 4.94
C ASN A 287 12.40 -41.58 4.16
N PHE A 288 12.16 -40.43 3.53
CA PHE A 288 10.85 -40.11 2.92
C PHE A 288 10.98 -39.75 1.44
N ASN A 289 11.97 -38.94 1.05
CA ASN A 289 12.04 -38.33 -0.29
C ASN A 289 10.68 -37.74 -0.73
N TRP A 290 10.02 -37.04 0.19
CA TRP A 290 8.66 -36.57 0.03
C TRP A 290 8.63 -35.10 -0.35
N ARG A 291 7.69 -34.69 -1.21
CA ARG A 291 7.59 -33.29 -1.67
C ARG A 291 6.24 -32.69 -1.28
N PHE A 292 6.26 -31.76 -0.34
CA PHE A 292 5.13 -30.86 -0.10
C PHE A 292 5.10 -29.75 -1.15
N VAL A 293 3.89 -29.42 -1.62
CA VAL A 293 3.65 -28.32 -2.56
C VAL A 293 2.50 -27.48 -2.02
N PHE A 294 2.80 -26.24 -1.60
CA PHE A 294 1.83 -25.30 -1.06
C PHE A 294 1.60 -24.17 -2.06
N PRO A 295 0.46 -24.14 -2.78
CA PRO A 295 0.07 -22.98 -3.58
C PRO A 295 -0.45 -21.87 -2.66
N PHE A 296 -0.03 -20.63 -2.87
CA PHE A 296 -0.49 -19.49 -2.08
C PHE A 296 -0.48 -18.18 -2.87
N HIS A 297 -1.18 -17.17 -2.34
CA HIS A 297 -1.25 -15.83 -2.92
C HIS A 297 -0.30 -14.90 -2.17
N TYR A 298 0.61 -14.23 -2.87
CA TYR A 298 1.69 -13.45 -2.26
C TYR A 298 1.79 -12.04 -2.82
N LEU A 299 2.14 -11.08 -1.96
CA LEU A 299 2.46 -9.69 -2.29
C LEU A 299 3.96 -9.45 -2.08
N PRO A 300 4.80 -9.56 -3.14
CA PRO A 300 6.26 -9.48 -3.00
C PRO A 300 6.77 -8.19 -2.36
N ALA A 301 6.11 -7.07 -2.66
CA ALA A 301 6.52 -5.77 -2.15
C ALA A 301 6.14 -5.53 -0.68
N GLU A 302 5.15 -6.26 -0.17
CA GLU A 302 4.75 -6.21 1.25
C GLU A 302 5.35 -7.37 2.05
N LYS A 303 5.92 -8.37 1.38
CA LYS A 303 6.42 -9.62 1.97
C LYS A 303 5.36 -10.36 2.78
N GLN A 304 4.13 -10.40 2.25
CA GLN A 304 2.99 -11.00 2.95
C GLN A 304 2.19 -11.91 2.03
N MET A 305 1.70 -13.02 2.59
CA MET A 305 0.70 -13.89 1.98
C MET A 305 -0.70 -13.32 2.23
N VAL A 306 -1.56 -13.42 1.23
CA VAL A 306 -2.97 -13.05 1.31
C VAL A 306 -3.81 -14.32 1.49
N VAL A 307 -4.49 -14.40 2.62
CA VAL A 307 -5.41 -15.50 2.96
C VAL A 307 -6.83 -14.97 2.92
N SER A 308 -7.68 -15.62 2.12
CA SER A 308 -9.10 -15.29 1.99
C SER A 308 -9.94 -16.36 2.70
N LYS A 309 -10.53 -16.01 3.85
CA LYS A 309 -11.34 -16.94 4.67
C LYS A 309 -12.72 -16.35 4.94
N ARG A 310 -13.75 -17.21 4.95
CA ARG A 310 -15.05 -16.89 5.54
C ARG A 310 -14.95 -17.04 7.05
N GLU A 311 -15.46 -16.08 7.81
CA GLU A 311 -15.39 -16.16 9.28
C GLU A 311 -16.27 -17.28 9.85
N ASN A 312 -17.38 -17.58 9.18
CA ASN A 312 -18.22 -18.73 9.48
C ASN A 312 -18.95 -19.21 8.20
N ILE A 313 -19.60 -20.36 8.28
CA ILE A 313 -20.28 -21.02 7.14
C ILE A 313 -21.44 -20.16 6.59
N PHE A 314 -21.98 -19.25 7.42
CA PHE A 314 -23.08 -18.35 7.07
C PHE A 314 -22.59 -16.99 6.54
N SER A 315 -21.29 -16.70 6.58
CA SER A 315 -20.71 -15.46 6.07
C SER A 315 -20.83 -15.46 4.55
N LEU A 316 -21.60 -14.51 4.02
CA LEU A 316 -21.77 -14.32 2.58
C LEU A 316 -20.44 -13.93 1.92
N GLU A 317 -19.63 -13.15 2.64
CA GLU A 317 -18.38 -12.60 2.14
C GLU A 317 -17.14 -13.25 2.77
N LYS A 318 -16.04 -13.21 2.01
CA LYS A 318 -14.71 -13.63 2.45
C LYS A 318 -13.95 -12.40 2.93
N THR A 319 -13.29 -12.52 4.07
CA THR A 319 -12.36 -11.50 4.55
C THR A 319 -10.95 -11.86 4.07
N GLU A 320 -10.25 -10.89 3.51
CA GLU A 320 -8.84 -11.02 3.18
C GLU A 320 -7.97 -10.58 4.36
N ARG A 321 -6.99 -11.41 4.72
CA ARG A 321 -5.99 -11.11 5.74
C ARG A 321 -4.61 -11.24 5.13
N LYS A 322 -3.76 -10.26 5.41
CA LYS A 322 -2.35 -10.28 5.05
C LYS A 322 -1.55 -10.78 6.24
N ILE A 323 -0.75 -11.82 6.04
CA ILE A 323 0.05 -12.45 7.10
C ILE A 323 1.47 -12.74 6.60
N PRO A 324 2.48 -12.72 7.50
CA PRO A 324 3.81 -13.20 7.17
C PRO A 324 3.80 -14.64 6.67
N VAL A 325 4.79 -14.99 5.85
CA VAL A 325 4.89 -16.32 5.23
C VAL A 325 5.70 -17.22 6.16
N GLU A 326 5.01 -18.00 6.99
CA GLU A 326 5.64 -18.89 7.96
C GLU A 326 5.31 -20.36 7.64
N LEU A 327 6.34 -21.17 7.35
CA LEU A 327 6.22 -22.61 7.20
C LEU A 327 6.39 -23.28 8.56
N VAL A 328 5.47 -24.17 8.92
CA VAL A 328 5.55 -25.00 10.13
C VAL A 328 5.72 -26.45 9.71
N LEU A 329 6.73 -27.11 10.27
CA LEU A 329 6.97 -28.55 10.15
C LEU A 329 6.91 -29.19 11.54
N GLN A 330 6.35 -30.39 11.62
CA GLN A 330 6.32 -31.19 12.84
C GLN A 330 6.69 -32.63 12.55
N VAL A 331 7.40 -33.26 13.49
CA VAL A 331 7.74 -34.68 13.46
C VAL A 331 6.89 -35.38 14.53
N TRP A 332 6.33 -36.51 14.17
CA TRP A 332 5.39 -37.28 14.97
C TRP A 332 5.76 -38.76 14.96
N ASP A 333 5.43 -39.45 16.04
CA ASP A 333 5.43 -40.90 16.15
C ASP A 333 4.01 -41.42 15.90
N PHE A 334 3.86 -42.39 15.00
CA PHE A 334 2.56 -42.93 14.64
C PHE A 334 2.18 -44.11 15.55
N GLU A 335 1.01 -44.00 16.19
CA GLU A 335 0.53 -45.01 17.12
C GLU A 335 -0.68 -45.77 16.56
N ARG A 336 -0.61 -47.10 16.55
CA ARG A 336 -1.69 -47.93 15.95
C ARG A 336 -2.93 -48.02 16.82
N LEU A 337 -2.76 -47.92 18.14
CA LEU A 337 -3.81 -48.20 19.14
C LEU A 337 -4.07 -47.03 20.09
N SER A 338 -3.26 -45.96 20.01
CA SER A 338 -3.32 -44.74 20.83
C SER A 338 -3.18 -43.49 19.95
N SER A 339 -3.16 -42.32 20.58
CA SER A 339 -2.85 -41.07 19.87
C SER A 339 -1.36 -40.97 19.58
N ASP A 340 -1.04 -40.56 18.36
CA ASP A 340 0.32 -40.23 17.91
C ASP A 340 1.05 -39.28 18.86
N ASP A 341 2.33 -39.55 19.10
CA ASP A 341 3.17 -38.75 19.97
C ASP A 341 3.91 -37.65 19.21
N PHE A 342 3.96 -36.46 19.81
CA PHE A 342 4.63 -35.31 19.21
C PHE A 342 6.12 -35.33 19.55
N LEU A 343 6.98 -35.38 18.53
CA LEU A 343 8.43 -35.50 18.70
C LEU A 343 9.16 -34.16 18.53
N GLY A 344 8.66 -33.27 17.68
CA GLY A 344 9.32 -31.99 17.46
C GLY A 344 8.62 -31.05 16.49
N LYS A 345 8.98 -29.76 16.56
CA LYS A 345 8.45 -28.70 15.69
C LYS A 345 9.57 -27.80 15.21
N TYR A 346 9.50 -27.41 13.94
CA TYR A 346 10.31 -26.36 13.33
C TYR A 346 9.39 -25.33 12.67
N ALA A 347 9.74 -24.05 12.79
CA ALA A 347 9.03 -22.95 12.14
C ALA A 347 10.03 -22.03 11.44
N MET A 348 9.74 -21.67 10.19
CA MET A 348 10.61 -20.86 9.34
C MET A 348 9.84 -19.69 8.75
N ASP A 349 10.37 -18.48 8.92
CA ASP A 349 9.93 -17.28 8.22
C ASP A 349 10.62 -17.23 6.84
N LEU A 350 9.83 -17.00 5.78
CA LEU A 350 10.25 -17.18 4.37
C LEU A 350 10.46 -15.87 3.60
#